data_AF-A0AB36SVU2-F1
#
_entry.id   AF-A0AB36SVU2-F1
#
_cell.length_a   1.000
_cell.length_b   1.000
_cell.length_c   1.000
_cell.angle_alpha   90.00
_cell.angle_beta   90.00
_cell.angle_gamma   90.00
#
_symmetry.space_group_name_H-M   'P 1'
#
loop_
_entity.id
_entity.type
_entity.pdbx_description
1 polymer ?
#
loop_
_entity_poly.entity_id
_entity_poly.type
_entity_poly.pdbx_seq_one_letter_code
_entity_poly.pdbx_strand_id
1 'polypeptide(L)' 'MGKTYLHYTVRWRFKNTDSILIGHHIASCGEDKQDEHIRLIKDTYRQVYDSGITYLISIDCKEISEGEYTLLKQKHMEVI' A
#
# COMPACT_ATOMS: atom_id res chain seq x y z
N MET A 1 -22.97 -8.00 1.68
CA MET A 1 -21.62 -8.19 2.26
C MET A 1 -20.90 -6.87 2.11
N GLY A 2 -20.56 -6.21 3.21
CA GLY A 2 -19.84 -4.94 3.16
C GLY A 2 -18.44 -5.12 2.59
N LYS A 3 -17.88 -4.01 2.10
CA LYS A 3 -16.48 -3.91 1.69
C LYS A 3 -15.84 -2.83 2.54
N THR A 4 -14.56 -3.03 2.84
CA THR A 4 -13.70 -1.99 3.37
C THR A 4 -12.66 -1.63 2.33
N TYR A 5 -12.38 -0.34 2.22
CA TYR A 5 -11.44 0.20 1.25
C TYR A 5 -10.21 0.72 1.98
N LEU A 6 -9.03 0.38 1.48
CA LEU A 6 -7.77 0.64 2.14
C LEU A 6 -6.80 1.33 1.18
N HIS A 7 -6.16 2.39 1.68
CA HIS A 7 -5.05 3.06 1.00
C HIS A 7 -3.77 2.85 1.80
N TYR A 8 -2.79 2.22 1.15
CA TYR A 8 -1.45 2.08 1.68
C TYR A 8 -0.51 3.09 1.01
N THR A 9 0.29 3.74 1.84
CA THR A 9 1.43 4.53 1.40
C THR A 9 2.71 3.81 1.81
N VAL A 10 3.47 3.34 0.83
CA VAL A 10 4.70 2.56 1.02
C VAL A 10 5.88 3.44 0.70
N ARG A 11 6.74 3.68 1.69
CA ARG A 11 7.97 4.47 1.53
C ARG A 11 9.17 3.54 1.58
N TRP A 12 10.01 3.59 0.55
CA TRP A 12 11.20 2.75 0.45
C TRP A 12 12.30 3.49 -0.32
N ARG A 13 13.51 2.94 -0.32
CA ARG A 13 14.63 3.47 -1.12
C ARG A 13 15.54 2.35 -1.60
N PHE A 14 16.35 2.63 -2.61
CA PHE A 14 17.49 1.77 -2.95
C PHE A 14 18.60 1.97 -1.91
N LYS A 15 19.35 0.90 -1.63
CA LYS A 15 20.56 1.02 -0.82
C LYS A 15 21.57 1.89 -1.58
N ASN A 16 22.29 2.72 -0.83
CA ASN A 16 23.26 3.69 -1.34
C ASN A 16 22.65 4.85 -2.15
N THR A 17 21.34 5.07 -2.05
CA THR A 17 20.69 6.29 -2.54
C THR A 17 19.98 7.02 -1.41
N ASP A 18 19.90 8.34 -1.53
CA ASP A 18 19.15 9.19 -0.60
C ASP A 18 17.70 9.43 -1.05
N SER A 19 17.37 9.01 -2.28
CA SER A 19 16.04 9.18 -2.86
C SER A 19 15.03 8.21 -2.24
N ILE A 20 14.03 8.77 -1.56
CA ILE A 20 12.87 8.03 -1.06
C ILE A 20 11.82 7.94 -2.16
N LEU A 21 11.43 6.72 -2.49
CA LEU A 21 10.34 6.40 -3.42
C LEU A 21 9.05 6.16 -2.63
N ILE A 22 7.94 6.65 -3.18
CA ILE A 22 6.60 6.56 -2.57
C ILE A 22 5.70 5.77 -3.52
N GLY A 23 5.22 4.63 -3.04
CA GLY A 23 4.21 3.81 -3.71
C GLY A 23 2.84 3.97 -3.08
N HIS A 24 1.81 4.03 -3.92
CA HIS A 24 0.41 4.00 -3.48
C HIS A 24 -0.19 2.63 -3.84
N HIS A 25 -0.76 1.94 -2.86
CA HIS A 25 -1.49 0.70 -3.09
C HIS A 25 -2.93 0.89 -2.63
N ILE A 26 -3.87 0.65 -3.54
CA ILE A 26 -5.30 0.87 -3.33
C ILE A 26 -6.02 -0.47 -3.43
N ALA A 27 -6.57 -0.91 -2.30
CA ALA A 27 -7.19 -2.23 -2.15
C ALA A 27 -8.61 -2.14 -1.60
N SER A 28 -9.37 -3.22 -1.83
CA SER A 28 -10.66 -3.45 -1.18
C SER A 28 -10.65 -4.87 -0.63
N CYS A 29 -11.15 -5.06 0.58
CA CYS A 29 -11.31 -6.36 1.21
C CYS A 29 -12.75 -6.54 1.74
N GLY A 30 -13.08 -7.76 2.15
CA GLY A 30 -14.33 -8.00 2.87
C GLY A 30 -14.33 -7.28 4.21
N GLU A 31 -15.53 -6.90 4.65
CA GLU A 31 -15.79 -6.47 6.03
C GLU A 31 -15.24 -7.50 7.03
N ASP A 32 -14.72 -7.02 8.16
CA ASP A 32 -14.04 -7.80 9.22
C ASP A 32 -12.75 -8.54 8.82
N LYS A 33 -12.24 -8.33 7.61
CA LYS A 33 -10.96 -8.88 7.14
C LYS A 33 -9.84 -7.85 7.07
N GLN A 34 -10.05 -6.63 7.60
CA GLN A 34 -9.10 -5.53 7.46
C GLN A 34 -7.75 -5.89 8.09
N ASP A 35 -7.74 -6.38 9.32
CA ASP A 35 -6.51 -6.67 10.06
C ASP A 35 -5.67 -7.76 9.39
N GLU A 36 -6.32 -8.85 8.95
CA GLU A 36 -5.64 -9.92 8.21
C GLU A 36 -5.06 -9.39 6.90
N HIS A 37 -5.85 -8.63 6.14
CA HIS A 37 -5.42 -8.06 4.86
C HIS A 37 -4.24 -7.09 5.05
N ILE A 38 -4.32 -6.19 6.03
CA ILE A 38 -3.25 -5.25 6.38
C ILE A 38 -1.98 -6.00 6.76
N ARG A 39 -2.08 -7.06 7.57
CA ARG A 39 -0.92 -7.87 7.96
C ARG A 39 -0.25 -8.50 6.73
N LEU A 40 -1.02 -9.17 5.87
CA LEU A 40 -0.49 -9.82 4.67
C LEU A 40 0.18 -8.84 3.71
N ILE A 41 -0.43 -7.67 3.48
CA ILE A 41 0.14 -6.64 2.60
C ILE A 41 1.44 -6.08 3.19
N LYS A 42 1.46 -5.78 4.50
CA LYS A 42 2.67 -5.29 5.17
C LYS A 42 3.80 -6.32 5.12
N ASP A 43 3.51 -7.58 5.39
CA ASP A 43 4.50 -8.66 5.35
C ASP A 43 5.05 -8.87 3.92
N THR A 44 4.19 -8.78 2.90
CA THR A 44 4.60 -8.87 1.50
C THR A 44 5.53 -7.72 1.11
N TYR A 45 5.17 -6.47 1.43
CA TYR A 45 6.03 -5.32 1.11
C TYR A 45 7.37 -5.34 1.87
N ARG A 46 7.39 -5.84 3.11
CA ARG A 46 8.65 -6.09 3.84
C ARG A 46 9.55 -7.05 3.07
N GLN A 47 9.03 -8.18 2.62
CA GLN A 47 9.83 -9.15 1.84
C GLN A 47 10.38 -8.55 0.54
N VAL A 48 9.61 -7.67 -0.13
CA VAL A 48 10.03 -7.05 -1.39
C VAL A 48 11.04 -5.93 -1.18
N TYR A 49 10.80 -5.03 -0.22
CA TYR A 49 11.55 -3.78 -0.09
C TYR A 49 12.57 -3.76 1.05
N ASP A 50 12.55 -4.73 1.96
CA ASP A 50 13.61 -4.93 2.94
C ASP A 50 14.52 -6.08 2.49
N SER A 51 15.27 -5.80 1.42
CA SER A 51 16.04 -6.81 0.70
C SER A 51 17.54 -6.49 0.71
N GLY A 52 18.35 -7.26 -0.03
CA GLY A 52 19.75 -6.92 -0.28
C GLY A 52 19.95 -5.58 -1.00
N ILE A 53 18.97 -5.10 -1.75
CA ILE A 53 19.09 -3.97 -2.70
C ILE A 53 18.28 -2.74 -2.26
N THR A 54 17.23 -2.95 -1.46
CA THR A 54 16.28 -1.91 -1.06
C THR A 54 16.19 -1.84 0.47
N TYR A 55 15.68 -0.72 0.98
CA TYR A 55 15.32 -0.55 2.38
C TYR A 55 13.88 -0.04 2.48
N LEU A 56 13.04 -0.76 3.23
CA LEU A 56 11.69 -0.34 3.55
C LEU A 56 11.73 0.68 4.70
N ILE A 57 11.14 1.85 4.51
CA ILE A 57 11.13 2.93 5.49
C ILE A 57 9.84 2.89 6.31
N SER A 58 8.68 2.89 5.66
CA SER A 58 7.39 2.79 6.34
C SER A 58 6.30 2.23 5.43
N ILE A 59 5.27 1.66 6.06
CA ILE A 59 4.01 1.29 5.41
C ILE A 59 2.88 1.83 6.29
N ASP A 60 2.24 2.89 5.81
CA ASP A 60 1.08 3.49 6.44
C ASP A 60 -0.17 2.96 5.74
N CYS A 61 -1.18 2.56 6.51
CA CYS A 61 -2.46 2.11 5.98
C CYS A 61 -3.58 2.94 6.59
N LYS A 62 -4.52 3.38 5.76
CA LYS A 62 -5.72 4.08 6.17
C LYS A 62 -6.94 3.42 5.55
N GLU A 63 -7.98 3.26 6.36
CA GLU A 63 -9.32 3.03 5.84
C GLU A 63 -9.84 4.31 5.19
N ILE A 64 -10.46 4.16 4.04
CA ILE A 64 -10.97 5.26 3.21
C ILE A 64 -12.40 4.96 2.79
N SER A 65 -13.12 6.00 2.37
CA SER A 65 -14.45 5.84 1.79
C SER A 65 -14.39 5.21 0.38
N GLU A 66 -15.51 4.67 -0.09
CA GLU A 66 -15.65 4.17 -1.45
C GLU A 66 -15.42 5.25 -2.53
N GLY A 67 -15.85 6.49 -2.24
CA GLY A 67 -15.60 7.63 -3.12
C GLY A 67 -14.11 7.94 -3.24
N GLU A 68 -13.39 8.00 -2.12
CA GLU A 68 -11.93 8.18 -2.11
C GLU A 68 -11.21 7.02 -2.81
N TYR A 69 -11.65 5.78 -2.60
CA TYR A 69 -11.10 4.62 -3.28
C TYR A 69 -11.20 4.75 -4.80
N THR A 70 -12.36 5.18 -5.30
CA THR A 70 -12.61 5.35 -6.73
C THR A 70 -11.70 6.42 -7.33
N LEU A 71 -11.57 7.57 -6.66
CA LEU A 71 -10.69 8.66 -7.10
C LEU A 71 -9.21 8.27 -7.06
N LEU A 72 -8.76 7.57 -6.02
CA LEU A 72 -7.38 7.11 -5.90
C LEU A 72 -7.04 6.02 -6.91
N LYS A 73 -7.99 5.11 -7.20
CA LYS A 73 -7.86 4.14 -8.30
C LYS A 73 -7.67 4.85 -9.64
N GLN A 74 -8.51 5.83 -9.97
CA GLN A 74 -8.34 6.59 -11.22
C GLN A 74 -6.97 7.28 -11.27
N LYS A 75 -6.60 7.98 -10.19
CA LYS A 75 -5.35 8.73 -10.12
C LYS A 75 -4.08 7.87 -10.25
N HIS A 76 -4.09 6.65 -9.70
CA HIS A 76 -2.87 5.83 -9.54
C HIS A 76 -2.87 4.51 -10.30
N MET A 77 -4.00 4.07 -10.85
CA MET A 77 -4.09 2.87 -11.69
C MET A 77 -4.38 3.16 -13.16
N GLU A 78 -4.65 4.40 -13.57
CA GLU A 78 -4.61 4.76 -15.00
C GLU A 78 -3.16 4.73 -15.49
N VAL A 79 -2.73 3.54 -15.90
CA VAL A 79 -1.64 3.33 -16.84
C VAL A 79 -2.32 2.96 -18.15
N ILE A 80 -2.18 3.84 -19.16
CA ILE A 80 -2.54 3.60 -20.56
C ILE A 80 -1.76 2.41 -21.10
#